data_AF-A0A2K9ETV9-F1
#
_entry.id   AF-A0A2K9ETV9-F1
#
_cell.length_a   1.000
_cell.length_b   1.000
_cell.length_c   1.000
_cell.angle_alpha   90.00
_cell.angle_beta   90.00
_cell.angle_gamma   90.00
#
_symmetry.space_group_name_H-M   'P 1'
#
loop_
_entity.id
_entity.type
_entity.pdbx_description
1 polymer ?
#
loop_
_entity_poly.entity_id
_entity_poly.type
_entity_poly.pdbx_seq_one_letter_code
_entity_poly.pdbx_strand_id
1 'polypeptide(L)'
;MNRFLPAVDRPWRDAWPAVARGGDGNAWVPGVCWLFCRRAGVAVLWVGSVITPGAGGEMYACGACIAELDHMVRVQAQTRDRQGHRTARYATLTLPAHQPAAGRRLAAVHPATGGCEHPRTEQCDGKTCCQDCKRQLYL
;
A
#
# COMPACT_ATOMS: atom_id res chain seq x y z
N MET A 1 -1.53 -9.14 30.50
CA MET A 1 -0.63 -8.94 29.35
C MET A 1 -1.11 -9.83 28.20
N ASN A 2 -2.04 -9.34 27.37
CA ASN A 2 -2.55 -10.08 26.22
C ASN A 2 -1.49 -10.06 25.11
N ARG A 3 -0.92 -11.23 24.84
CA ARG A 3 -0.01 -11.47 23.72
C ARG A 3 -0.87 -11.68 22.47
N PHE A 4 -0.94 -10.68 21.60
CA PHE A 4 -1.38 -10.89 20.22
C PHE A 4 -0.40 -11.87 19.58
N LEU A 5 -0.84 -13.08 19.26
CA LEU A 5 -0.08 -13.98 18.40
C LEU A 5 -0.13 -13.40 16.98
N PRO A 6 1.01 -13.16 16.30
CA PRO A 6 1.00 -12.74 14.92
C PRO A 6 0.34 -13.86 14.10
N ALA A 7 -0.62 -13.47 13.26
CA ALA A 7 -1.24 -14.39 12.31
C ALA A 7 -0.14 -15.01 11.44
N VAL A 8 0.08 -16.31 11.66
CA VAL A 8 1.06 -17.13 10.97
C VAL A 8 0.82 -17.07 9.47
N ASP A 9 1.93 -16.97 8.72
CA ASP A 9 2.11 -17.01 7.27
C ASP A 9 1.18 -17.98 6.53
N ARG A 10 -0.04 -17.54 6.23
CA ARG A 10 -0.53 -17.70 4.87
C ARG A 10 -0.18 -16.40 4.15
N PRO A 11 0.43 -16.44 2.96
CA PRO A 11 0.45 -15.26 2.13
C PRO A 11 -1.02 -14.89 1.92
N TRP A 12 -1.47 -13.78 2.51
CA TRP A 12 -2.77 -13.19 2.19
C TRP A 12 -2.94 -13.01 0.67
N ARG A 13 -1.81 -13.02 -0.06
CA ARG A 13 -1.68 -13.03 -1.52
C ARG A 13 -2.26 -14.28 -2.19
N ASP A 14 -2.33 -15.44 -1.54
CA ASP A 14 -2.66 -16.70 -2.22
C ASP A 14 -4.17 -16.97 -2.28
N ALA A 15 -4.95 -16.47 -1.32
CA ALA A 15 -6.41 -16.54 -1.35
C ALA A 15 -7.02 -15.43 -0.51
N TRP A 16 -7.74 -14.54 -1.18
CA TRP A 16 -8.49 -13.49 -0.50
C TRP A 16 -9.69 -14.12 0.23
N PRO A 17 -9.90 -13.81 1.52
CA PRO A 17 -10.99 -14.40 2.29
C PRO A 17 -12.36 -14.10 1.67
N ALA A 18 -13.33 -14.98 1.97
CA ALA A 18 -14.72 -14.75 1.61
C ALA A 18 -15.21 -13.45 2.26
N VAL A 19 -15.98 -12.67 1.50
CA VAL A 19 -16.61 -11.46 2.02
C VAL A 19 -17.65 -11.79 3.09
N ALA A 20 -17.76 -10.94 4.11
CA ALA A 20 -18.73 -11.10 5.18
C ALA A 20 -20.18 -11.12 4.64
N ARG A 21 -21.00 -12.03 5.16
CA ARG A 21 -22.41 -12.26 4.75
C ARG A 21 -23.27 -12.56 5.97
N GLY A 22 -24.58 -12.32 5.88
CA GLY A 22 -25.50 -12.71 6.96
C GLY A 22 -25.38 -14.20 7.28
N GLY A 23 -25.24 -14.55 8.56
CA GLY A 23 -25.12 -15.93 9.03
C GLY A 23 -23.71 -16.54 8.95
N ASP A 24 -22.68 -15.75 8.66
CA ASP A 24 -21.28 -16.18 8.59
C ASP A 24 -20.58 -16.29 9.95
N GLY A 25 -21.32 -16.18 11.06
CA GLY A 25 -20.78 -16.19 12.42
C GLY A 25 -20.29 -14.84 12.92
N ASN A 26 -20.31 -13.78 12.09
CA ASN A 26 -20.01 -12.43 12.56
C ASN A 26 -21.17 -11.85 13.38
N ALA A 27 -20.83 -10.89 14.26
CA ALA A 27 -21.79 -10.21 15.13
C ALA A 27 -22.58 -9.12 14.38
N TRP A 28 -23.50 -9.54 13.52
CA TRP A 28 -24.42 -8.64 12.83
C TRP A 28 -25.47 -8.10 13.80
N VAL A 29 -25.69 -6.78 13.81
CA VAL A 29 -26.69 -6.12 14.65
C VAL A 29 -27.69 -5.34 13.79
N PRO A 30 -28.96 -5.18 14.22
CA PRO A 30 -29.88 -4.26 13.55
C PRO A 30 -29.37 -2.82 13.65
N GLY A 31 -29.37 -2.08 12.55
CA GLY A 31 -28.90 -0.70 12.55
C GLY A 31 -29.08 0.03 11.23
N VAL A 32 -28.32 1.13 11.09
CA VAL A 32 -28.27 1.92 9.87
C VAL A 32 -26.99 1.59 9.11
N CYS A 33 -27.09 1.35 7.80
CA CYS A 33 -25.91 1.20 6.96
C CYS A 33 -25.28 2.57 6.68
N TRP A 34 -24.03 2.78 7.09
CA TRP A 34 -23.32 4.04 6.91
C TRP A 34 -22.61 4.17 5.56
N LEU A 35 -22.60 3.09 4.78
CA LEU A 35 -22.16 3.13 3.37
C LEU A 35 -23.30 3.66 2.48
N PHE A 36 -23.18 3.40 1.18
CA PHE A 36 -23.95 4.05 0.12
C PHE A 36 -25.48 3.90 0.25
N CYS A 37 -25.99 2.77 0.74
CA CYS A 37 -27.44 2.52 0.70
C CYS A 37 -28.25 3.21 1.81
N ARG A 38 -27.63 3.66 2.90
CA ARG A 38 -28.27 4.40 4.01
C ARG A 38 -29.52 3.78 4.66
N ARG A 39 -29.86 2.52 4.36
CA ARG A 39 -31.04 1.84 4.90
C ARG A 39 -30.94 1.65 6.41
N ALA A 40 -32.06 1.86 7.11
CA ALA A 40 -32.22 1.61 8.54
C ALA A 40 -32.93 0.26 8.79
N GLY A 41 -32.79 -0.28 10.01
CA GLY A 41 -33.43 -1.54 10.42
C GLY A 41 -32.87 -2.79 9.73
N VAL A 42 -31.71 -2.68 9.07
CA VAL A 42 -31.05 -3.80 8.39
C VAL A 42 -29.95 -4.39 9.27
N ALA A 43 -29.63 -5.67 9.07
CA ALA A 43 -28.47 -6.27 9.70
C ALA A 43 -27.19 -5.58 9.18
N VAL A 44 -26.40 -5.03 10.09
CA VAL A 44 -25.14 -4.34 9.83
C VAL A 44 -24.00 -4.94 10.64
N LEU A 45 -22.80 -4.92 10.06
CA LEU A 45 -21.56 -5.35 10.68
C LEU A 45 -20.66 -4.14 10.92
N TRP A 46 -19.92 -4.16 12.03
CA TRP A 46 -18.88 -3.17 12.29
C TRP A 46 -17.77 -3.27 11.23
N VAL A 47 -17.45 -2.13 10.60
CA VAL A 47 -16.44 -2.06 9.53
C VAL A 47 -15.14 -1.41 10.03
N GLY A 48 -15.24 -0.50 10.98
CA GLY A 48 -14.09 0.23 11.52
C GLY A 48 -14.52 1.52 12.21
N SER A 49 -13.56 2.20 12.84
CA SER A 49 -13.79 3.52 13.43
C SER A 49 -13.62 4.62 12.39
N VAL A 50 -14.39 5.70 12.52
CA VAL A 50 -14.30 6.92 11.70
C VAL A 50 -14.11 8.13 12.59
N ILE A 51 -13.23 9.03 12.17
CA ILE A 51 -12.96 10.29 12.87
C ILE A 51 -13.26 11.44 11.91
N THR A 52 -13.96 12.44 12.41
CA THR A 52 -14.20 13.73 11.75
C THR A 52 -13.69 14.84 12.66
N PRO A 53 -13.44 16.06 12.14
CA PRO A 53 -13.18 17.20 13.02
C PRO A 53 -14.30 17.32 14.08
N GLY A 54 -13.93 17.22 15.35
CA GLY A 54 -14.85 17.34 16.49
C GLY A 54 -15.68 16.10 16.85
N ALA A 55 -15.56 14.97 16.14
CA ALA A 55 -16.30 13.75 16.50
C ALA A 55 -15.60 12.46 16.06
N GLY A 56 -15.91 11.36 16.75
CA GLY A 56 -15.54 10.01 16.35
C GLY A 56 -16.75 9.09 16.47
N GLY A 57 -16.71 7.97 15.76
CA GLY A 57 -17.76 6.97 15.84
C GLY A 57 -17.36 5.66 15.21
N GLU A 58 -18.21 4.66 15.39
CA GLU A 58 -18.04 3.34 14.79
C GLU A 58 -18.90 3.24 13.52
N MET A 59 -18.27 2.85 12.42
CA MET A 59 -18.91 2.71 11.13
C MET A 59 -19.49 1.30 10.97
N TYR A 60 -20.76 1.22 10.61
CA TYR A 60 -21.47 -0.04 10.38
C TYR A 60 -22.01 -0.13 8.96
N ALA A 61 -22.03 -1.34 8.36
CA ALA A 61 -22.51 -1.54 7.00
C ALA A 61 -23.28 -2.84 6.81
N CYS A 62 -24.28 -2.83 5.93
CA CYS A 62 -25.02 -4.03 5.58
C CYS A 62 -24.24 -4.93 4.62
N GLY A 63 -24.55 -6.24 4.61
CA GLY A 63 -23.82 -7.23 3.81
C GLY A 63 -23.77 -6.93 2.32
N ALA A 64 -24.84 -6.38 1.74
CA ALA A 64 -24.84 -6.00 0.33
C ALA A 64 -23.82 -4.89 0.02
N CYS A 65 -23.71 -3.87 0.89
CA CYS A 65 -22.72 -2.80 0.69
C CYS A 65 -21.29 -3.27 0.98
N ILE A 66 -21.09 -4.21 1.91
CA ILE A 66 -19.78 -4.82 2.16
C ILE A 66 -19.34 -5.66 0.95
N ALA A 67 -20.24 -6.42 0.33
CA ALA A 67 -19.98 -7.17 -0.89
C ALA A 67 -19.54 -6.27 -2.05
N GLU A 68 -20.21 -5.14 -2.23
CA GLU A 68 -19.84 -4.17 -3.26
C GLU A 68 -18.47 -3.53 -2.98
N LEU A 69 -18.22 -3.13 -1.72
CA LEU A 69 -16.93 -2.56 -1.33
C LEU A 69 -15.78 -3.56 -1.56
N ASP A 70 -15.97 -4.82 -1.16
CA ASP A 70 -15.01 -5.90 -1.40
C ASP A 70 -14.75 -6.10 -2.91
N HIS A 71 -15.80 -6.08 -3.75
CA HIS A 71 -15.66 -6.14 -5.20
C HIS A 71 -14.79 -4.99 -5.74
N MET A 72 -15.10 -3.75 -5.35
CA MET A 72 -14.35 -2.57 -5.77
C MET A 72 -12.87 -2.66 -5.37
N VAL A 73 -12.58 -3.09 -4.13
CA VAL A 73 -11.21 -3.24 -3.63
C VAL A 73 -10.46 -4.31 -4.42
N ARG A 74 -11.10 -5.44 -4.75
CA ARG A 74 -10.49 -6.50 -5.57
C ARG A 74 -10.16 -6.01 -6.98
N VAL A 75 -11.07 -5.27 -7.62
CA VAL A 75 -10.83 -4.68 -8.96
C VAL A 75 -9.64 -3.72 -8.91
N GLN A 76 -9.55 -2.88 -7.88
CA GLN A 76 -8.42 -1.96 -7.70
C GLN A 76 -7.10 -2.71 -7.48
N ALA A 77 -7.09 -3.74 -6.63
CA ALA A 77 -5.90 -4.56 -6.37
C ALA A 77 -5.39 -5.23 -7.65
N GLN A 78 -6.28 -5.88 -8.41
CA GLN A 78 -5.94 -6.50 -9.70
C GLN A 78 -5.37 -5.48 -10.70
N THR A 79 -5.92 -4.27 -10.73
CA THR A 79 -5.44 -3.19 -11.62
C THR A 79 -4.03 -2.75 -11.22
N ARG A 80 -3.75 -2.61 -9.91
CA ARG A 80 -2.42 -2.27 -9.39
C ARG A 80 -1.39 -3.36 -9.69
N ASP A 81 -1.76 -4.63 -9.52
CA ASP A 81 -0.87 -5.76 -9.79
C ASP A 81 -0.51 -5.85 -11.28
N ARG A 82 -1.48 -5.64 -12.18
CA ARG A 82 -1.24 -5.54 -13.62
C ARG A 82 -0.29 -4.39 -13.96
N GLN A 83 -0.49 -3.23 -13.34
CA GLN A 83 0.40 -2.07 -13.56
C GLN A 83 1.82 -2.34 -13.05
N GLY A 84 1.97 -2.93 -11.85
CA GLY A 84 3.27 -3.30 -11.30
C GLY A 84 4.00 -4.30 -12.19
N HIS A 85 3.29 -5.33 -12.68
CA HIS A 85 3.85 -6.29 -13.63
C HIS A 85 4.26 -5.63 -14.95
N ARG A 86 3.46 -4.69 -15.46
CA ARG A 86 3.79 -3.92 -16.67
C ARG A 86 5.04 -3.06 -16.48
N THR A 87 5.16 -2.34 -15.36
CA THR A 87 6.36 -1.55 -15.03
C THR A 87 7.60 -2.44 -14.92
N ALA A 88 7.50 -3.61 -14.28
CA ALA A 88 8.60 -4.57 -14.17
C ALA A 88 9.01 -5.14 -15.54
N ARG A 89 8.04 -5.43 -16.42
CA ARG A 89 8.32 -5.84 -17.80
C ARG A 89 9.03 -4.75 -18.59
N TYR A 90 8.61 -3.48 -18.49
CA TYR A 90 9.33 -2.39 -19.14
C TYR A 90 10.74 -2.22 -18.60
N ALA A 91 10.95 -2.32 -17.29
CA ALA A 91 12.29 -2.30 -16.69
C ALA A 91 13.19 -3.43 -17.22
N THR A 92 12.61 -4.61 -17.49
CA THR A 92 13.32 -5.75 -18.09
C THR A 92 13.58 -5.56 -19.59
N LEU A 93 12.67 -4.89 -20.30
CA LEU A 93 12.77 -4.61 -21.74
C LEU A 93 13.65 -3.40 -22.07
N THR A 94 13.89 -2.49 -21.11
CA THR A 94 15.04 -1.58 -21.14
C THR A 94 16.31 -2.36 -20.87
N LEU A 95 16.67 -3.25 -21.80
CA LEU A 95 18.07 -3.61 -22.00
C LEU A 95 18.84 -2.30 -22.26
N PRO A 96 20.01 -2.06 -21.64
CA PRO A 96 20.81 -0.92 -22.01
C PRO A 96 21.20 -1.10 -23.48
N ALA A 97 20.66 -0.23 -24.35
CA ALA A 97 20.95 -0.23 -25.77
C ALA A 97 22.35 0.33 -26.05
N HIS A 98 23.39 -0.14 -25.36
CA HIS A 98 24.77 0.27 -25.58
C HIS A 98 25.74 -0.91 -25.38
N GLN A 99 26.04 -1.63 -26.46
CA GLN A 99 27.37 -2.21 -26.63
C GLN A 99 27.95 -1.70 -27.95
N PRO A 100 28.74 -0.62 -27.94
CA PRO A 100 29.74 -0.44 -28.97
C PRO A 100 30.91 -1.38 -28.67
N ALA A 101 31.32 -2.12 -29.70
CA ALA A 101 32.53 -2.91 -29.68
C ALA A 101 33.77 -2.03 -29.46
N ALA A 102 34.70 -2.54 -28.66
CA ALA A 102 36.11 -2.18 -28.57
C ALA A 102 36.50 -0.73 -28.21
N GLY A 103 36.97 -0.58 -26.97
CA GLY A 103 38.18 0.20 -26.71
C GLY A 103 38.00 1.46 -25.84
N ARG A 104 38.62 1.37 -24.65
CA ARG A 104 39.34 2.45 -23.94
C ARG A 104 38.65 3.05 -22.70
N ARG A 105 39.23 2.65 -21.56
CA ARG A 105 39.35 3.29 -20.22
C ARG A 105 38.08 3.66 -19.45
N LEU A 106 37.95 2.96 -18.33
CA LEU A 106 37.01 3.16 -17.24
C LEU A 106 37.11 4.56 -16.64
N ALA A 107 36.00 5.31 -16.65
CA ALA A 107 35.65 6.26 -15.62
C ALA A 107 34.16 6.07 -15.33
N ALA A 108 33.84 5.54 -14.14
CA ALA A 108 32.48 5.27 -13.72
C ALA A 108 31.74 6.59 -13.46
N VAL A 109 30.73 6.89 -14.28
CA VAL A 109 29.75 7.96 -14.02
C VAL A 109 28.49 7.28 -13.50
N HIS A 110 28.22 7.42 -12.21
CA HIS A 110 27.00 6.90 -11.58
C HIS A 110 25.79 7.77 -11.92
N PRO A 111 24.60 7.17 -12.17
CA PRO A 111 23.38 7.92 -12.42
C PRO A 111 22.90 8.64 -11.16
N ALA A 112 22.64 9.94 -11.32
CA ALA A 112 22.19 10.83 -10.28
C ALA A 112 20.66 10.76 -10.10
N THR A 113 20.11 9.75 -9.42
CA THR A 113 18.71 9.81 -8.91
C THR A 113 18.35 8.76 -7.85
N GLY A 114 19.23 8.50 -6.89
CA GLY A 114 18.91 7.74 -5.68
C GLY A 114 19.54 8.43 -4.47
N GLY A 115 18.81 8.51 -3.36
CA GLY A 115 19.39 8.88 -2.08
C GLY A 115 20.56 7.95 -1.75
N CYS A 116 21.57 8.45 -1.02
CA CYS A 116 22.65 7.61 -0.56
C CYS A 116 22.24 6.84 0.69
N GLU A 117 22.61 5.57 0.80
CA GLU A 117 22.34 4.72 1.97
C GLU A 117 23.30 4.98 3.15
N HIS A 118 24.16 5.99 3.04
CA HIS A 118 25.13 6.31 4.07
C HIS A 118 24.47 7.05 5.25
N PRO A 119 24.69 6.61 6.50
CA PRO A 119 24.00 7.15 7.67
C PRO A 119 24.63 8.42 8.25
N ARG A 120 25.78 8.87 7.75
CA ARG A 120 26.53 10.00 8.35
C ARG A 120 26.29 11.31 7.59
N THR A 121 25.65 12.26 8.25
CA THR A 121 25.26 13.58 7.69
C THR A 121 26.07 14.73 8.29
N GLU A 122 26.37 15.73 7.49
CA GLU A 122 27.13 16.94 7.83
C GLU A 122 26.45 18.17 7.19
N GLN A 123 26.61 19.37 7.76
CA GLN A 123 26.11 20.61 7.15
C GLN A 123 27.14 21.21 6.18
N CYS A 124 26.70 21.52 4.97
CA CYS A 124 27.48 22.28 3.99
C CYS A 124 26.57 23.35 3.36
N ASP A 125 26.98 24.63 3.41
CA ASP A 125 26.19 25.77 2.89
C ASP A 125 24.73 25.80 3.35
N GLY A 126 24.49 25.55 4.64
CA GLY A 126 23.16 25.58 5.25
C GLY A 126 22.23 24.43 4.83
N LYS A 127 22.75 23.42 4.12
CA LYS A 127 22.02 22.23 3.68
C LYS A 127 22.60 20.97 4.33
N THR A 128 21.74 19.98 4.57
CA THR A 128 22.15 18.67 5.09
C THR A 128 22.71 17.83 3.96
N CYS A 129 23.97 17.45 4.04
CA CYS A 129 24.66 16.64 3.05
C CYS A 129 25.19 15.34 3.69
N CYS A 130 25.36 14.29 2.91
CA CYS A 130 26.12 13.12 3.36
C CYS A 130 27.61 13.46 3.46
N GLN A 131 28.25 13.09 4.57
CA GLN A 131 29.67 13.38 4.80
C GLN A 131 30.58 12.63 3.83
N ASP A 132 30.21 11.40 3.45
CA ASP A 132 31.06 10.49 2.66
C ASP A 132 30.97 10.75 1.15
N CYS A 133 29.80 11.14 0.64
CA CYS A 133 29.61 11.40 -0.79
C CYS A 133 29.28 12.85 -1.13
N LYS A 134 29.26 13.74 -0.12
CA LYS A 134 29.00 15.19 -0.23
C LYS A 134 27.71 15.55 -0.98
N ARG A 135 26.73 14.63 -0.99
CA ARG A 135 25.46 14.78 -1.71
C ARG A 135 24.40 15.39 -0.79
N GLN A 136 23.63 16.36 -1.31
CA GLN A 136 22.54 16.99 -0.57
C GLN A 136 21.39 16.00 -0.33
N LEU A 137 20.93 15.93 0.92
CA LEU A 137 19.76 15.16 1.34
C LEU A 137 18.56 16.11 1.44
N TYR A 138 17.49 15.77 0.72
CA TYR A 138 16.19 16.41 0.90
C TYR A 138 15.43 15.60 1.95
N LEU A 139 15.42 16.12 3.19
CA LEU A 139 14.59 15.62 4.27
C LEU A 139 13.16 16.15 4.13
#